data_AF-A0A1S7LIK5-F1
#
_entry.id   AF-A0A1S7LIK5-F1
#
_cell.length_a   1.000
_cell.length_b   1.000
_cell.length_c   1.000
_cell.angle_alpha   90.00
_cell.angle_beta   90.00
_cell.angle_gamma   90.00
#
_symmetry.space_group_name_H-M   'P 1'
#
loop_
_entity.id
_entity.type
_entity.pdbx_description
1 polymer ?
#
loop_
_entity_poly.entity_id
_entity_poly.type
_entity_poly.pdbx_seq_one_letter_code
_entity_poly.pdbx_strand_id
1 'polypeptide(L)' 'MTIVQLTEREGVERSMMARVLRITILAPDIIEAILDGRVPETFSLESLRESIPLLWSDQREKWGFTSHL' A
#
# COMPACT_ATOMS: atom_id res chain seq x y z
N MET A 1 -18.28 -14.45 3.34
CA MET A 1 -17.44 -14.29 2.14
C MET A 1 -16.02 -14.12 2.61
N THR A 2 -15.18 -15.15 2.49
CA THR A 2 -13.79 -15.12 2.98
C THR A 2 -12.82 -14.85 1.84
N ILE A 3 -11.64 -14.33 2.17
CA ILE A 3 -10.56 -14.05 1.21
C ILE A 3 -10.17 -15.30 0.40
N VAL A 4 -10.30 -16.50 1.01
CA VAL A 4 -10.08 -17.79 0.34
C VAL A 4 -11.09 -18.03 -0.80
N GLN A 5 -12.36 -17.69 -0.58
CA GLN A 5 -13.41 -17.87 -1.59
C GLN A 5 -13.26 -16.91 -2.78
N LEU A 6 -12.59 -15.77 -2.59
CA LEU A 6 -12.33 -14.81 -3.66
C LEU A 6 -11.12 -15.24 -4.51
N THR A 7 -10.08 -15.83 -3.89
CA THR A 7 -8.89 -16.34 -4.61
C THR A 7 -9.20 -17.46 -5.59
N GLU A 8 -10.15 -18.35 -5.27
CA GLU A 8 -10.48 -19.51 -6.10
C GLU A 8 -11.26 -19.14 -7.37
N ARG A 9 -11.94 -18.00 -7.38
CA ARG A 9 -12.86 -17.61 -8.46
C ARG A 9 -12.21 -16.80 -9.58
N GLU A 10 -11.14 -16.07 -9.26
CA GLU A 10 -10.56 -15.04 -10.14
C GLU A 10 -9.15 -15.41 -10.65
N GLY A 11 -8.57 -16.55 -10.22
CA GLY A 11 -7.20 -16.93 -10.58
C GLY A 11 -6.13 -16.00 -10.00
N VAL A 12 -6.49 -15.23 -8.97
CA VAL A 12 -5.61 -14.29 -8.29
C VAL A 12 -4.84 -15.08 -7.21
N GLU A 13 -3.57 -15.34 -7.49
CA GLU A 13 -2.62 -15.96 -6.55
C GLU A 13 -2.74 -15.33 -5.14
N ARG A 14 -2.72 -16.14 -4.09
CA ARG A 14 -2.87 -15.69 -2.69
C ARG A 14 -1.93 -14.52 -2.34
N SER A 15 -0.76 -14.47 -2.96
CA SER A 15 0.22 -13.39 -2.84
C SER A 15 -0.29 -12.04 -3.36
N MET A 16 -1.06 -12.04 -4.44
CA MET A 16 -1.66 -10.84 -5.04
C MET A 16 -2.77 -10.28 -4.15
N MET A 17 -3.61 -11.13 -3.54
CA MET A 17 -4.62 -10.67 -2.58
C MET A 17 -4.00 -10.11 -1.29
N ALA A 18 -2.97 -10.77 -0.76
CA ALA A 18 -2.22 -10.23 0.37
C ALA A 18 -1.59 -8.87 0.03
N ARG A 19 -1.14 -8.68 -1.21
CA ARG A 19 -0.62 -7.39 -1.71
C ARG A 19 -1.72 -6.33 -1.80
N VAL A 20 -2.90 -6.68 -2.32
CA VAL A 20 -4.06 -5.76 -2.38
C VAL A 20 -4.50 -5.33 -0.99
N LEU A 21 -4.62 -6.26 -0.04
CA LEU A 21 -4.98 -5.94 1.35
C LEU A 21 -3.95 -5.02 2.01
N ARG A 22 -2.66 -5.17 1.71
CA ARG A 22 -1.62 -4.26 2.22
C ARG A 22 -1.68 -2.85 1.62
N ILE A 23 -2.23 -2.69 0.43
CA ILE A 23 -2.44 -1.36 -0.16
C ILE A 23 -3.62 -0.65 0.52
N THR A 24 -4.63 -1.39 1.01
CA THR A 24 -5.79 -0.78 1.69
C THR A 24 -5.49 -0.13 3.04
N ILE A 25 -4.31 -0.40 3.64
CA ILE A 25 -3.89 0.22 4.90
C ILE A 25 -3.03 1.48 4.70
N LEU A 26 -2.75 1.85 3.45
CA LEU A 26 -2.00 3.06 3.14
C LEU A 26 -2.85 4.31 3.36
N ALA A 27 -2.19 5.41 3.71
CA ALA A 27 -2.84 6.72 3.75
C ALA A 27 -3.42 7.07 2.36
N PRO A 28 -4.63 7.66 2.28
CA PRO A 28 -5.30 7.92 1.00
C PRO A 28 -4.46 8.75 0.01
N ASP A 29 -3.76 9.77 0.49
CA ASP A 29 -2.88 10.64 -0.29
C ASP A 29 -1.68 9.89 -0.88
N ILE A 30 -1.18 8.86 -0.18
CA ILE A 30 -0.11 7.99 -0.68
C ILE A 30 -0.64 7.11 -1.81
N ILE A 31 -1.87 6.59 -1.69
CA ILE A 31 -2.51 5.79 -2.75
C ILE A 31 -2.68 6.65 -4.00
N GLU A 32 -3.21 7.88 -3.86
CA GLU A 32 -3.37 8.83 -4.97
C GLU A 32 -2.03 9.15 -5.64
N ALA A 33 -1.00 9.44 -4.84
CA ALA A 33 0.33 9.74 -5.35
C ALA A 33 0.96 8.55 -6.10
N ILE A 34 0.75 7.31 -5.65
CA ILE A 34 1.18 6.10 -6.36
C ILE A 34 0.45 5.97 -7.70
N LEU A 35 -0.88 6.17 -7.70
CA LEU A 35 -1.70 6.09 -8.93
C LEU A 35 -1.29 7.16 -9.96
N ASP A 36 -0.90 8.34 -9.49
CA ASP A 36 -0.44 9.44 -10.34
C ASP A 36 1.05 9.36 -10.71
N GLY A 37 1.79 8.36 -10.20
CA GLY A 37 3.23 8.25 -10.39
C GLY A 37 4.05 9.34 -9.69
N ARG A 38 3.45 10.08 -8.76
CA ARG A 38 4.03 11.20 -8.00
C ARG A 38 4.60 10.70 -6.67
N VAL A 39 5.55 9.78 -6.71
CA VAL A 39 6.15 9.20 -5.50
C VAL A 39 7.49 9.88 -5.16
N PRO A 40 7.83 10.06 -3.86
CA PRO A 40 9.14 10.54 -3.43
C PRO A 40 10.27 9.59 -3.85
N GLU A 41 11.50 10.10 -4.01
CA GLU A 41 12.69 9.26 -4.29
C GLU A 41 12.98 8.25 -3.18
N THR A 42 12.54 8.56 -1.96
CA THR A 42 12.64 7.69 -0.77
C THR A 42 11.63 6.54 -0.78
N PHE A 43 10.71 6.49 -1.73
CA PHE A 43 9.67 5.47 -1.80
C PHE A 43 9.94 4.43 -2.91
N SER A 44 9.77 3.16 -2.57
CA SER A 44 9.76 2.06 -3.53
C SER A 44 8.61 1.10 -3.23
N LEU A 45 8.08 0.44 -4.26
CA LEU A 45 7.07 -0.62 -4.06
C LEU A 45 7.60 -1.80 -3.24
N GLU A 46 8.92 -2.00 -3.20
CA GLU A 46 9.54 -3.01 -2.36
C GLU A 46 9.39 -2.68 -0.87
N SER A 47 9.40 -1.41 -0.49
CA SER A 47 9.21 -0.98 0.90
C SER A 47 7.83 -1.37 1.47
N LEU A 48 6.82 -1.60 0.62
CA LEU A 48 5.50 -2.13 1.01
C LEU A 48 5.54 -3.62 1.40
N ARG A 49 6.65 -4.31 1.12
CA ARG A 49 6.87 -5.70 1.57
C ARG A 49 7.26 -5.75 3.04
N GLU A 50 7.85 -4.68 3.56
CA GLU A 50 8.17 -4.52 4.98
C GLU A 50 6.92 -4.29 5.83
N SER A 51 7.13 -4.17 7.15
CA SER A 51 6.07 -3.71 8.05
C SER A 51 5.63 -2.30 7.67
N ILE A 52 4.32 -2.14 7.45
CA ILE A 52 3.68 -0.85 7.17
C ILE A 52 3.19 -0.29 8.51
N PRO A 53 3.62 0.92 8.92
CA PRO A 53 3.12 1.57 10.13
C PRO A 53 1.60 1.70 10.10
N LEU A 54 0.94 1.49 11.24
CA LEU A 54 -0.52 1.60 11.32
C LEU A 54 -0.98 3.07 11.24
N LEU A 55 -0.20 3.99 11.83
CA LEU A 55 -0.50 5.41 11.79
C LEU A 55 -0.08 6.01 10.45
N TRP A 56 -0.98 6.76 9.82
CA TRP A 56 -0.72 7.42 8.55
C TRP A 56 0.35 8.52 8.65
N SER A 57 0.50 9.17 9.81
CA SER A 57 1.61 10.10 10.08
C SER A 57 2.95 9.42 9.85
N ASP A 58 3.10 8.23 10.42
CA ASP A 58 4.35 7.47 10.43
C ASP A 58 4.64 6.89 9.04
N GLN A 59 3.59 6.56 8.26
CA GLN A 59 3.74 6.19 6.85
C GLN A 59 4.31 7.34 6.02
N ARG A 60 3.77 8.56 6.20
CA ARG A 60 4.26 9.74 5.49
C ARG A 60 5.68 10.09 5.86
N GLU A 61 6.01 10.03 7.14
CA GLU A 61 7.39 10.25 7.62
C GLU A 61 8.34 9.18 7.08
N LYS A 62 7.98 7.89 7.20
CA LYS A 62 8.81 6.76 6.74
C LYS A 62 9.16 6.86 5.25
N TRP A 63 8.20 7.28 4.42
CA TRP A 63 8.35 7.27 2.97
C TRP A 63 8.58 8.64 2.34
N GLY A 64 8.66 9.71 3.15
CA GLY A 64 8.88 11.06 2.66
C GLY A 64 7.67 11.69 1.94
N PHE A 65 6.44 11.23 2.23
CA PHE A 65 5.20 11.87 1.78
C PHE A 65 4.81 13.03 2.71
N THR A 66 5.78 13.81 3.16
CA THR A 66 5.54 15.00 3.96
C THR A 66 4.87 16.05 3.09
N SER A 67 3.54 16.10 3.15
CA SER A 67 2.80 17.29 2.75
C SER A 67 3.28 18.42 3.66
N HIS A 68 3.87 19.47 3.08
CA HIS A 68 3.76 20.77 3.70
C HIS A 68 2.25 21.00 3.91
N LEU A 69 1.78 20.89 5.16
CA LEU A 69 0.51 21.46 5.59
C LEU A 69 0.67 22.98 5.68
#